data_AF-A0A2A4KF30-F1
#
_entry.id   AF-A0A2A4KF30-F1
#
_cell.length_a   1.000
_cell.length_b   1.000
_cell.length_c   1.000
_cell.angle_alpha   90.00
_cell.angle_beta   90.00
_cell.angle_gamma   90.00
#
_symmetry.space_group_name_H-M   'P 1'
#
loop_
_entity.id
_entity.type
_entity.pdbx_description
1 polymer ?
#
loop_
_entity_poly.entity_id
_entity_poly.type
_entity_poly.pdbx_seq_one_letter_code
_entity_poly.pdbx_strand_id
1 'polypeptide(L)'
;EAEAKAEEKRKAEEAARAEAEAKAEEKRKAEEAARAEAEAEAEEKRKAEEAARAEAESTGYDESEYQLGSATGKMTLQTYVPSSIAAKVKEMQQTGKSAEVIILTAVAQCADRLPELIVEARGPVHEGGLFPGLEMIERGPGRPRKVEPANSRLQYSVSMKWMPTLQATAKAHNLKQSVLARLALGDYFKIPVRLERVN
;
A
#
# COMPACT_ATOMS: atom_id res chain seq x y z
N GLU A 1 60.42 -52.22 -10.87
CA GLU A 1 59.37 -51.42 -11.55
C GLU A 1 57.95 -51.59 -11.01
N ALA A 2 57.55 -52.75 -10.47
CA ALA A 2 56.17 -52.94 -9.95
C ALA A 2 55.85 -52.17 -8.66
N GLU A 3 56.84 -51.96 -7.79
CA GLU A 3 56.67 -51.29 -6.49
C GLU A 3 56.47 -49.77 -6.64
N ALA A 4 57.21 -49.13 -7.55
CA ALA A 4 57.10 -47.69 -7.82
C ALA A 4 55.70 -47.30 -8.36
N LYS A 5 55.10 -48.14 -9.22
CA LYS A 5 53.74 -47.91 -9.73
C LYS A 5 52.66 -48.12 -8.66
N ALA A 6 52.92 -48.95 -7.64
CA ALA A 6 51.98 -49.15 -6.54
C ALA A 6 51.99 -47.99 -5.55
N GLU A 7 53.16 -47.38 -5.30
CA GLU A 7 53.30 -46.21 -4.43
C GLU A 7 52.69 -44.94 -5.06
N GLU A 8 52.87 -44.75 -6.37
CA GLU A 8 52.28 -43.64 -7.11
C GLU A 8 50.74 -43.70 -7.11
N LYS A 9 50.17 -44.91 -7.24
CA LYS A 9 48.73 -45.12 -7.17
C LYS A 9 48.16 -44.82 -5.78
N ARG A 10 48.88 -45.15 -4.70
CA ARG A 10 48.47 -44.83 -3.32
C ARG A 10 48.50 -43.33 -3.05
N LYS A 11 49.52 -42.60 -3.52
CA LYS A 11 49.58 -41.14 -3.39
C LYS A 11 48.46 -40.43 -4.18
N ALA A 12 48.11 -40.93 -5.35
CA ALA A 12 47.00 -40.40 -6.14
C ALA A 12 45.63 -40.64 -5.47
N GLU A 13 45.43 -41.80 -4.85
CA GLU A 13 44.20 -42.13 -4.13
C GLU A 13 44.05 -41.31 -2.83
N GLU A 14 45.15 -41.08 -2.11
CA GLU A 14 45.19 -40.24 -0.91
C GLU A 14 44.92 -38.76 -1.22
N ALA A 15 45.51 -38.24 -2.31
CA ALA A 15 45.26 -36.88 -2.79
C ALA A 15 43.79 -36.68 -3.23
N ALA A 16 43.21 -37.66 -3.92
CA ALA A 16 41.79 -37.60 -4.33
C ALA A 16 40.83 -37.64 -3.12
N ARG A 17 41.19 -38.35 -2.05
CA ARG A 17 40.40 -38.40 -0.81
C ARG A 17 40.47 -37.08 -0.05
N ALA A 18 41.65 -36.47 0.04
CA ALA A 18 41.83 -35.16 0.67
C ALA A 18 41.09 -34.04 -0.07
N GLU A 19 41.07 -34.06 -1.40
CA GLU A 19 40.33 -33.05 -2.19
C GLU A 19 38.81 -33.22 -2.07
N ALA A 20 38.32 -34.45 -1.95
CA ALA A 20 36.91 -34.74 -1.72
C ALA A 20 36.44 -34.30 -0.33
N GLU A 21 37.29 -34.45 0.69
CA GLU A 21 36.99 -34.06 2.07
C GLU A 21 36.97 -32.53 2.21
N ALA A 22 37.93 -31.82 1.58
CA ALA A 22 37.96 -30.35 1.58
C ALA A 22 36.71 -29.74 0.91
N LYS A 23 36.27 -30.28 -0.23
CA LYS A 23 35.04 -29.83 -0.91
C LYS A 23 33.77 -30.12 -0.09
N ALA A 24 33.76 -31.20 0.69
CA ALA A 24 32.64 -31.53 1.56
C ALA A 24 32.54 -30.58 2.77
N GLU A 25 33.68 -30.17 3.33
CA GLU A 25 33.74 -29.22 4.45
C GLU A 25 33.35 -27.80 4.01
N GLU A 26 33.81 -27.35 2.85
CA GLU A 26 33.44 -26.05 2.26
C GLU A 26 31.92 -25.97 2.03
N LYS A 27 31.34 -27.06 1.51
CA LYS A 27 29.89 -27.14 1.27
C LYS A 27 29.07 -27.09 2.56
N ARG A 28 29.55 -27.72 3.65
CA ARG A 28 28.90 -27.66 4.96
C ARG A 28 28.93 -26.26 5.57
N LYS A 29 30.07 -25.56 5.48
CA LYS A 29 30.19 -24.17 5.97
C LYS A 29 29.29 -23.21 5.20
N ALA A 30 29.14 -23.39 3.88
CA ALA A 30 28.23 -22.59 3.07
C ALA A 30 26.75 -22.81 3.43
N GLU A 31 26.37 -24.06 3.74
CA GLU A 31 24.99 -24.39 4.12
C GLU A 31 24.63 -23.87 5.53
N GLU A 32 25.58 -23.89 6.46
CA GLU A 32 25.41 -23.34 7.81
C GLU A 32 25.29 -21.80 7.79
N ALA A 33 26.10 -21.12 6.97
CA ALA A 33 26.01 -19.67 6.78
C ALA A 33 24.67 -19.23 6.17
N ALA A 34 24.17 -19.97 5.16
CA ALA A 34 22.87 -19.68 4.53
C ALA A 34 21.70 -19.87 5.51
N ARG A 35 21.81 -20.80 6.45
CA ARG A 35 20.77 -21.05 7.46
C ARG A 35 20.75 -19.96 8.53
N ALA A 36 21.92 -19.47 8.95
CA ALA A 36 22.04 -18.37 9.90
C ALA A 36 21.50 -17.04 9.33
N GLU A 37 21.74 -16.78 8.04
CA GLU A 37 21.23 -15.57 7.36
C GLU A 37 19.70 -15.60 7.23
N ALA A 38 19.13 -16.77 6.91
CA ALA A 38 17.67 -16.95 6.83
C ALA A 38 16.97 -16.81 8.21
N GLU A 39 17.64 -17.23 9.29
CA GLU A 39 17.10 -17.12 10.65
C GLU A 39 17.15 -15.66 11.16
N ALA A 40 18.21 -14.92 10.85
CA ALA A 40 18.33 -13.50 11.16
C ALA A 40 17.27 -12.65 10.44
N GLU A 41 17.02 -12.92 9.15
CA GLU A 41 16.00 -12.21 8.36
C GLU A 41 14.57 -12.51 8.85
N ALA A 42 14.33 -13.70 9.43
CA ALA A 42 13.06 -14.06 10.05
C ALA A 42 12.85 -13.40 11.42
N GLU A 43 13.91 -13.24 12.21
CA GLU A 43 13.84 -12.56 13.52
C GLU A 43 13.64 -11.04 13.36
N GLU A 44 14.27 -10.42 12.36
CA GLU A 44 14.07 -8.99 12.05
C GLU A 44 12.62 -8.70 11.62
N LYS A 45 12.02 -9.59 10.82
CA LYS A 45 10.59 -9.50 10.44
C LYS A 45 9.65 -9.62 11.64
N ARG A 46 9.95 -10.50 12.60
CA ARG A 46 9.13 -10.64 13.83
C ARG A 46 9.21 -9.41 14.72
N LYS A 47 10.39 -8.81 14.89
CA LYS A 47 10.54 -7.57 15.69
C LYS A 47 9.83 -6.38 15.04
N ALA A 48 9.82 -6.28 13.71
CA ALA A 48 9.06 -5.26 12.99
C ALA A 48 7.54 -5.44 13.12
N GLU A 49 7.06 -6.69 13.13
CA GLU A 49 5.64 -7.03 13.32
C GLU A 49 5.16 -6.73 14.75
N GLU A 50 5.98 -7.01 15.77
CA GLU A 50 5.65 -6.75 17.17
C GLU A 50 5.65 -5.24 17.50
N ALA A 51 6.58 -4.47 16.92
CA ALA A 51 6.60 -3.01 17.04
C ALA A 51 5.39 -2.35 16.36
N ALA A 52 4.96 -2.86 15.21
CA ALA A 52 3.77 -2.38 14.53
C ALA A 52 2.48 -2.67 15.32
N ARG A 53 2.41 -3.83 15.99
CA ARG A 53 1.26 -4.22 16.81
C ARG A 53 1.12 -3.39 18.08
N ALA A 54 2.24 -3.01 18.70
CA ALA A 54 2.26 -2.13 19.87
C ALA A 54 1.84 -0.68 19.54
N GLU A 55 2.10 -0.20 18.32
CA GLU A 55 1.65 1.13 17.89
C GLU A 55 0.16 1.15 17.45
N ALA A 56 -0.37 0.01 17.00
CA ALA A 56 -1.76 -0.15 16.57
C ALA A 56 -2.77 -0.11 17.72
N GLU A 57 -2.42 -0.63 18.91
CA GLU A 57 -3.34 -0.70 20.06
C GLU A 57 -3.68 0.68 20.65
N SER A 58 -2.86 1.71 20.39
CA SER A 58 -3.04 3.05 20.97
C SER A 58 -3.95 3.99 20.18
N THR A 59 -4.38 3.68 18.95
CA THR A 59 -4.99 4.71 18.06
C THR A 59 -6.38 4.40 17.50
N GLY A 60 -7.04 3.30 17.89
CA GLY A 60 -8.41 3.02 17.43
C GLY A 60 -8.52 2.89 15.90
N TYR A 61 -7.48 2.36 15.27
CA TYR A 61 -7.34 2.19 13.83
C TYR A 61 -8.03 0.89 13.39
N ASP A 62 -9.04 1.00 12.54
CA ASP A 62 -9.86 -0.14 12.10
C ASP A 62 -9.09 -1.00 11.07
N GLU A 63 -8.46 -2.08 11.53
CA GLU A 63 -7.69 -3.05 10.73
C GLU A 63 -8.55 -3.96 9.81
N SER A 64 -9.88 -3.80 9.78
CA SER A 64 -10.76 -4.73 9.06
C SER A 64 -10.70 -4.65 7.53
N GLU A 65 -9.96 -3.71 6.94
CA GLU A 65 -9.77 -3.59 5.48
C GLU A 65 -8.54 -4.33 4.91
N TYR A 66 -7.72 -5.00 5.74
CA TYR A 66 -6.44 -5.58 5.31
C TYR A 66 -6.49 -7.09 5.04
N GLN A 67 -7.03 -7.49 3.88
CA GLN A 67 -6.74 -8.84 3.36
C GLN A 67 -5.35 -8.84 2.70
N LEU A 68 -4.33 -9.21 3.48
CA LEU A 68 -2.96 -9.47 3.01
C LEU A 68 -2.94 -10.78 2.19
N GLY A 69 -3.51 -10.74 0.98
CA GLY A 69 -3.85 -11.95 0.21
C GLY A 69 -2.99 -12.26 -1.01
N SER A 70 -1.81 -11.67 -1.19
CA SER A 70 -1.13 -11.80 -2.50
C SER A 70 0.39 -11.89 -2.40
N ALA A 71 0.91 -13.07 -2.78
CA ALA A 71 2.32 -13.40 -2.97
C ALA A 71 3.05 -12.55 -4.03
N THR A 72 2.38 -11.55 -4.63
CA THR A 72 2.92 -10.71 -5.71
C THR A 72 3.42 -9.34 -5.24
N GLY A 73 3.51 -9.08 -3.94
CA GLY A 73 3.96 -7.78 -3.41
C GLY A 73 3.00 -6.63 -3.74
N LYS A 74 1.72 -6.94 -3.91
CA LYS A 74 0.63 -5.99 -4.17
C LYS A 74 -0.49 -6.16 -3.15
N MET A 75 -0.98 -5.05 -2.62
CA MET A 75 -2.08 -4.97 -1.68
C MET A 75 -3.37 -4.60 -2.40
N THR A 76 -4.45 -5.33 -2.16
CA THR A 76 -5.76 -5.03 -2.75
C THR A 76 -6.53 -4.08 -1.84
N LEU A 77 -6.95 -2.94 -2.39
CA LEU A 77 -7.73 -1.92 -1.74
C LEU A 77 -9.09 -1.78 -2.42
N GLN A 78 -10.03 -1.22 -1.66
CA GLN A 78 -11.40 -1.02 -2.11
C GLN A 78 -11.84 0.39 -1.76
N THR A 79 -12.61 0.99 -2.65
CA THR A 79 -13.11 2.35 -2.46
C THR A 79 -14.46 2.50 -3.14
N TYR A 80 -15.43 3.03 -2.40
CA TYR A 80 -16.71 3.43 -2.98
C TYR A 80 -16.56 4.79 -3.66
N VAL A 81 -17.01 4.92 -4.90
CA VAL A 81 -16.95 6.13 -5.72
C VAL A 81 -18.28 6.34 -6.45
N PRO A 82 -18.58 7.59 -6.87
CA PRO A 82 -19.64 7.87 -7.84
C PRO A 82 -19.58 6.98 -9.08
N SER A 83 -20.75 6.61 -9.62
CA SER A 83 -20.83 5.76 -10.82
C SER A 83 -20.13 6.39 -12.02
N SER A 84 -20.16 7.71 -12.15
CA SER A 84 -19.43 8.43 -13.20
C SER A 84 -17.91 8.26 -13.09
N ILE A 85 -17.36 8.28 -11.87
CA ILE A 85 -15.92 8.03 -11.65
C ILE A 85 -15.59 6.57 -11.98
N ALA A 86 -16.40 5.62 -11.51
CA ALA A 86 -16.19 4.20 -11.79
C ALA A 86 -16.21 3.91 -13.30
N ALA A 87 -17.11 4.55 -14.05
CA ALA A 87 -17.17 4.44 -15.51
C ALA A 87 -15.89 5.00 -16.17
N LYS A 88 -15.42 6.18 -15.73
CA LYS A 88 -14.18 6.79 -16.24
C LYS A 88 -12.93 5.96 -15.95
N VAL A 89 -12.85 5.35 -14.77
CA VAL A 89 -11.73 4.44 -14.46
C VAL A 89 -11.78 3.20 -15.36
N LYS A 90 -12.97 2.61 -15.59
CA LYS A 90 -13.13 1.49 -16.52
C LYS A 90 -12.73 1.85 -17.95
N GLU A 91 -13.13 3.03 -18.42
CA GLU A 91 -12.73 3.56 -19.73
C GLU A 91 -11.20 3.66 -19.84
N MET A 92 -10.53 4.22 -18.83
CA MET A 92 -9.07 4.28 -18.79
C MET A 92 -8.40 2.91 -18.72
N GLN A 93 -9.01 1.94 -18.03
CA GLN A 93 -8.52 0.56 -18.03
C GLN A 93 -8.59 -0.09 -19.41
N GLN A 94 -9.64 0.19 -20.18
CA GLN A 94 -9.75 -0.27 -21.58
C GLN A 94 -8.68 0.36 -22.47
N THR A 95 -8.21 1.58 -22.17
CA THR A 95 -7.07 2.20 -22.86
C THR A 95 -5.70 1.64 -22.45
N GLY A 96 -5.66 0.64 -21.55
CA GLY A 96 -4.43 -0.04 -21.13
C GLY A 96 -3.77 0.54 -19.87
N LYS A 97 -4.38 1.54 -19.21
CA LYS A 97 -3.86 2.08 -17.95
C LYS A 97 -4.30 1.20 -16.78
N SER A 98 -3.36 0.76 -15.94
CA SER A 98 -3.72 -0.02 -14.74
C SER A 98 -4.46 0.85 -13.71
N ALA A 99 -5.31 0.23 -12.90
CA ALA A 99 -6.02 0.91 -11.80
C ALA A 99 -5.05 1.62 -10.85
N GLU A 100 -3.92 0.95 -10.56
CA GLU A 100 -2.82 1.47 -9.76
C GLU A 100 -2.30 2.80 -10.30
N VAL A 101 -1.95 2.85 -11.59
CA VAL A 101 -1.41 4.06 -12.23
C VAL A 101 -2.43 5.19 -12.19
N ILE A 102 -3.70 4.90 -12.46
CA ILE A 102 -4.77 5.92 -12.43
C ILE A 102 -4.87 6.55 -11.04
N ILE A 103 -4.89 5.73 -9.99
CA ILE A 103 -5.05 6.20 -8.60
C ILE A 103 -3.81 6.94 -8.13
N LEU A 104 -2.61 6.40 -8.37
CA LEU A 104 -1.36 7.05 -8.00
C LEU A 104 -1.20 8.40 -8.72
N THR A 105 -1.57 8.47 -10.00
CA THR A 105 -1.55 9.73 -10.77
C THR A 105 -2.53 10.74 -10.18
N ALA A 106 -3.75 10.30 -9.85
CA ALA A 106 -4.76 11.15 -9.24
C ALA A 106 -4.29 11.70 -7.89
N VAL A 107 -3.71 10.85 -7.03
CA VAL A 107 -3.20 11.24 -5.72
C VAL A 107 -2.02 12.21 -5.85
N ALA A 108 -1.09 11.94 -6.77
CA ALA A 108 0.05 12.82 -7.01
C ALA A 108 -0.38 14.21 -7.50
N GLN A 109 -1.41 14.30 -8.33
CA GLN A 109 -1.92 15.59 -8.83
C GLN A 109 -2.73 16.37 -7.79
N CYS A 110 -3.41 15.67 -6.88
CA CYS A 110 -4.25 16.33 -5.89
C CYS A 110 -3.52 16.65 -4.58
N ALA A 111 -2.31 16.11 -4.35
CA ALA A 111 -1.60 16.19 -3.06
C ALA A 111 -1.56 17.61 -2.47
N ASP A 112 -1.21 18.61 -3.28
CA ASP A 112 -1.11 20.01 -2.84
C ASP A 112 -2.48 20.66 -2.59
N ARG A 113 -3.53 20.15 -3.23
CA ARG A 113 -4.91 20.68 -3.18
C ARG A 113 -5.82 19.90 -2.23
N LEU A 114 -5.30 18.88 -1.55
CA LEU A 114 -6.08 18.04 -0.63
C LEU A 114 -6.83 18.85 0.44
N PRO A 115 -6.23 19.86 1.11
CA PRO A 115 -6.94 20.64 2.11
C PRO A 115 -8.19 21.33 1.55
N GLU A 116 -8.10 21.93 0.36
CA GLU A 116 -9.22 22.60 -0.32
C GLU A 116 -10.33 21.59 -0.67
N LEU A 117 -9.94 20.45 -1.24
CA LEU A 117 -10.86 19.38 -1.64
C LEU A 117 -11.59 18.79 -0.43
N ILE A 118 -10.93 18.66 0.72
CA ILE A 118 -11.56 18.19 1.96
C ILE A 118 -12.65 19.17 2.41
N VAL A 119 -12.36 20.48 2.40
CA VAL A 119 -13.33 21.52 2.78
C VAL A 119 -14.52 21.52 1.82
N GLU A 120 -14.26 21.48 0.51
CA GLU A 120 -15.31 21.42 -0.52
C GLU A 120 -16.19 20.16 -0.36
N ALA A 121 -15.56 19.01 -0.11
CA ALA A 121 -16.26 17.73 -0.02
C ALA A 121 -17.03 17.54 1.30
N ARG A 122 -16.60 18.17 2.41
CA ARG A 122 -17.34 18.22 3.69
C ARG A 122 -18.49 19.24 3.68
N GLY A 123 -18.47 20.16 2.72
CA GLY A 123 -19.44 21.24 2.58
C GLY A 123 -19.27 22.34 3.64
N PRO A 124 -20.13 23.37 3.63
CA PRO A 124 -20.02 24.49 4.57
C PRO A 124 -20.08 24.00 6.02
N VAL A 125 -19.01 24.28 6.76
CA VAL A 125 -18.93 24.08 8.21
C VAL A 125 -19.38 25.39 8.83
N HIS A 126 -20.48 25.37 9.57
CA HIS A 126 -20.89 26.53 10.36
C HIS A 126 -19.92 26.65 11.54
N GLU A 127 -18.95 27.55 11.47
CA GLU A 127 -18.02 27.80 12.58
C GLU A 127 -18.69 28.44 13.82
N GLY A 128 -19.98 28.83 13.70
CA GLY A 128 -20.76 29.52 14.73
C GLY A 128 -21.79 28.70 15.50
N GLY A 129 -21.69 27.36 15.50
CA GLY A 129 -22.65 26.48 16.18
C GLY A 129 -24.06 26.55 15.57
N LEU A 130 -25.00 25.79 16.15
CA LEU A 130 -26.41 25.71 15.73
C LEU A 130 -27.23 26.99 16.07
N PHE A 131 -26.49 28.11 16.18
CA PHE A 131 -26.80 29.52 16.41
C PHE A 131 -27.28 29.94 17.81
N PRO A 132 -26.57 30.89 18.45
CA PRO A 132 -27.28 31.96 19.14
C PRO A 132 -26.77 33.32 18.66
N GLY A 133 -27.62 34.03 17.89
CA GLY A 133 -27.60 35.50 17.94
C GLY A 133 -27.64 36.30 16.65
N LEU A 134 -27.58 35.78 15.42
CA LEU A 134 -27.72 36.62 14.21
C LEU A 134 -28.11 35.86 12.93
N GLU A 135 -28.72 36.63 12.02
CA GLU A 135 -29.70 36.23 11.01
C GLU A 135 -29.18 35.40 9.82
N MET A 136 -30.12 34.61 9.29
CA MET A 136 -30.02 33.72 8.15
C MET A 136 -29.75 34.52 6.86
N ILE A 137 -28.52 34.49 6.33
CA ILE A 137 -28.23 35.08 5.02
C ILE A 137 -28.78 34.17 3.91
N GLU A 138 -29.55 34.79 3.02
CA GLU A 138 -30.40 34.18 2.01
C GLU A 138 -29.65 33.23 1.05
N ARG A 139 -30.32 32.12 0.73
CA ARG A 139 -29.95 31.22 -0.37
C ARG A 139 -29.95 31.99 -1.70
N GLY A 140 -28.78 32.44 -2.15
CA GLY A 140 -28.55 32.84 -3.55
C GLY A 140 -28.65 31.64 -4.51
N PRO A 141 -29.00 31.86 -5.79
CA PRO A 141 -29.57 30.84 -6.66
C PRO A 141 -28.48 29.91 -7.20
N GLY A 142 -28.37 28.74 -6.59
CA GLY A 142 -27.61 27.64 -7.16
C GLY A 142 -28.20 26.36 -6.64
N ARG A 143 -28.96 25.64 -7.49
CA ARG A 143 -29.30 24.25 -7.22
C ARG A 143 -27.98 23.56 -6.86
N PRO A 144 -27.80 23.01 -5.64
CA PRO A 144 -26.56 22.33 -5.30
C PRO A 144 -26.33 21.31 -6.41
N ARG A 145 -25.15 21.36 -7.05
CA ARG A 145 -24.80 20.38 -8.10
C ARG A 145 -25.16 19.02 -7.53
N LYS A 146 -25.99 18.25 -8.25
CA LYS A 146 -26.40 16.91 -7.81
C LYS A 146 -25.12 16.10 -7.64
N VAL A 147 -24.61 16.03 -6.41
CA VAL A 147 -23.47 15.18 -6.11
C VAL A 147 -23.99 13.77 -6.13
N GLU A 148 -23.43 12.97 -7.02
CA GLU A 148 -23.80 11.57 -7.15
C GLU A 148 -23.40 10.81 -5.88
N PRO A 149 -24.25 9.89 -5.38
CA PRO A 149 -23.91 9.06 -4.24
C PRO A 149 -22.73 8.15 -4.59
N ALA A 150 -21.87 7.88 -3.61
CA ALA A 150 -20.75 6.94 -3.75
C ALA A 150 -21.25 5.49 -3.65
N ASN A 151 -21.96 5.02 -4.67
CA ASN A 151 -22.61 3.71 -4.70
C ASN A 151 -21.80 2.62 -5.42
N SER A 152 -20.77 2.98 -6.17
CA SER A 152 -20.02 2.04 -7.01
C SER A 152 -18.72 1.62 -6.32
N ARG A 153 -18.54 0.32 -6.11
CA ARG A 153 -17.31 -0.23 -5.52
C ARG A 153 -16.23 -0.35 -6.59
N LEU A 154 -15.07 0.23 -6.30
CA LEU A 154 -13.87 0.16 -7.11
C LEU A 154 -12.80 -0.61 -6.33
N GLN A 155 -12.40 -1.76 -6.86
CA GLN A 155 -11.32 -2.57 -6.31
C GLN A 155 -10.08 -2.38 -7.16
N TYR A 156 -8.93 -2.18 -6.51
CA TYR A 156 -7.65 -1.93 -7.16
C TYR A 156 -6.53 -2.57 -6.36
N SER A 157 -5.42 -2.90 -7.01
CA SER A 157 -4.21 -3.35 -6.35
C SER A 157 -3.15 -2.26 -6.44
N VAL A 158 -2.39 -2.09 -5.36
CA VAL A 158 -1.28 -1.14 -5.27
C VAL A 158 -0.03 -1.91 -4.87
N SER A 159 1.09 -1.64 -5.53
CA SER A 159 2.38 -2.21 -5.16
C SER A 159 2.82 -1.74 -3.77
N MET A 160 3.44 -2.64 -3.01
CA MET A 160 4.06 -2.33 -1.71
C MET A 160 5.08 -1.19 -1.78
N LYS A 161 5.66 -0.93 -2.97
CA LYS A 161 6.56 0.21 -3.19
C LYS A 161 5.88 1.56 -2.91
N TRP A 162 4.62 1.71 -3.27
CA TRP A 162 3.89 2.99 -3.19
C TRP A 162 2.99 3.09 -1.96
N MET A 163 2.79 1.98 -1.26
CA MET A 163 1.95 1.93 -0.06
C MET A 163 2.41 2.88 1.05
N PRO A 164 3.71 2.98 1.41
CA PRO A 164 4.16 3.90 2.44
C PRO A 164 3.84 5.37 2.10
N THR A 165 4.00 5.76 0.84
CA THR A 165 3.71 7.12 0.37
C THR A 165 2.21 7.44 0.47
N LEU A 166 1.35 6.50 0.08
CA LEU A 166 -0.11 6.64 0.19
C LEU A 166 -0.56 6.68 1.66
N GLN A 167 0.04 5.86 2.51
CA GLN A 167 -0.21 5.88 3.96
C GLN A 167 0.21 7.21 4.58
N ALA A 168 1.39 7.71 4.24
CA ALA A 168 1.89 8.99 4.74
C ALA A 168 1.00 10.16 4.33
N THR A 169 0.57 10.22 3.06
CA THR A 169 -0.35 11.27 2.59
C THR A 169 -1.73 11.17 3.24
N ALA A 170 -2.29 9.96 3.37
CA ALA A 170 -3.55 9.76 4.07
C ALA A 170 -3.46 10.20 5.55
N LYS A 171 -2.37 9.83 6.24
CA LYS A 171 -2.11 10.18 7.64
C LYS A 171 -1.91 11.69 7.84
N ALA A 172 -1.17 12.35 6.94
CA ALA A 172 -0.93 13.79 7.00
C ALA A 172 -2.23 14.63 7.00
N HIS A 173 -3.28 14.12 6.35
CA HIS A 173 -4.58 14.80 6.25
C HIS A 173 -5.69 14.18 7.11
N ASN A 174 -5.36 13.23 8.00
CA ASN A 174 -6.34 12.49 8.82
C ASN A 174 -7.48 11.86 7.97
N LEU A 175 -7.12 11.25 6.84
CA LEU A 175 -8.04 10.58 5.93
C LEU A 175 -7.81 9.06 5.93
N LYS A 176 -8.88 8.29 5.73
CA LYS A 176 -8.76 6.87 5.33
C LYS A 176 -8.21 6.79 3.90
N GLN A 177 -7.46 5.73 3.57
CA GLN A 177 -6.93 5.53 2.21
C GLN A 177 -8.04 5.47 1.16
N SER A 178 -9.16 4.82 1.49
CA SER A 178 -10.34 4.77 0.63
C SER A 178 -10.93 6.16 0.38
N VAL A 179 -10.92 7.04 1.40
CA VAL A 179 -11.36 8.43 1.28
C VAL A 179 -10.39 9.26 0.42
N LEU A 180 -9.09 9.09 0.64
CA LEU A 180 -8.05 9.73 -0.16
C LEU A 180 -8.19 9.39 -1.65
N ALA A 181 -8.31 8.09 -1.96
CA ALA A 181 -8.50 7.64 -3.34
C ALA A 181 -9.78 8.20 -3.98
N ARG A 182 -10.88 8.27 -3.21
CA ARG A 182 -12.14 8.85 -3.70
C ARG A 182 -11.99 10.34 -4.02
N LEU A 183 -11.39 11.13 -3.14
CA LEU A 183 -11.18 12.57 -3.36
C LEU A 183 -10.24 12.81 -4.54
N ALA A 184 -9.13 12.07 -4.60
CA ALA A 184 -8.17 12.15 -5.68
C ALA A 184 -8.81 11.87 -7.04
N LEU A 185 -9.58 10.78 -7.15
CA LEU A 185 -10.30 10.45 -8.38
C LEU A 185 -11.36 11.50 -8.73
N GLY A 186 -12.02 12.08 -7.72
CA GLY A 186 -12.97 13.18 -7.89
C GLY A 186 -12.32 14.40 -8.57
N ASP A 187 -11.21 14.89 -8.02
CA ASP A 187 -10.49 16.02 -8.61
C ASP A 187 -9.86 15.67 -9.95
N TYR A 188 -9.34 14.45 -10.12
CA TYR A 188 -8.74 13.99 -11.36
C TYR A 188 -9.74 14.01 -12.53
N PHE A 189 -10.97 13.53 -12.30
CA PHE A 189 -12.03 13.53 -13.31
C PHE A 189 -12.92 14.78 -13.29
N LYS A 190 -12.64 15.75 -12.40
CA LYS A 190 -13.47 16.94 -12.18
C LYS A 190 -14.93 16.59 -11.84
N ILE A 191 -15.11 15.51 -11.09
CA ILE A 191 -16.40 15.04 -10.59
C ILE A 191 -16.47 15.34 -9.09
N PRO A 192 -17.45 16.13 -8.62
CA PRO A 192 -17.55 16.46 -7.21
C PRO A 192 -17.85 15.22 -6.37
N VAL A 193 -17.14 15.09 -5.25
CA VAL A 193 -17.28 14.00 -4.30
C VAL A 193 -17.74 14.57 -2.97
N ARG A 194 -18.69 13.89 -2.31
CA ARG A 194 -19.07 14.19 -0.93
C ARG A 194 -18.39 13.25 0.04
N LEU A 195 -17.93 13.80 1.15
CA LEU A 195 -17.57 13.04 2.33
C LEU A 195 -18.78 13.04 3.26
N GLU A 196 -19.20 11.85 3.68
CA GLU A 196 -20.17 11.75 4.76
C GLU A 196 -19.52 12.34 6.02
N ARG A 197 -20.28 13.16 6.75
CA ARG A 197 -19.84 13.62 8.06
C ARG A 197 -19.78 12.39 8.95
N VAL A 198 -18.59 12.03 9.40
CA VAL A 198 -18.42 11.10 10.51
C VAL A 198 -18.98 11.86 11.71
N ASN A 199 -20.15 11.45 12.17
CA ASN A 199 -20.77 11.96 13.40
C ASN A 199 -19.96 11.51 14.62
#